data_AF-A0A9X2Z0H5-F1
#
_entry.id   AF-A0A9X2Z0H5-F1
#
_cell.length_a   1.000
_cell.length_b   1.000
_cell.length_c   1.000
_cell.angle_alpha   90.00
_cell.angle_beta   90.00
_cell.angle_gamma   90.00
#
_symmetry.space_group_name_H-M   'P 1'
#
loop_
_entity.id
_entity.type
_entity.pdbx_description
1 polymer ?
#
loop_
_entity_poly.entity_id
_entity_poly.type
_entity_poly.pdbx_seq_one_letter_code
_entity_poly.pdbx_strand_id
1 'polypeptide(L)'
;MTTHQTSSDTRFDGFWGSYALGILDDLRFGPQIVEYLERIEDTLHPFGGVFLIHGAPWQQVEGQPIGAPVLIAFPDPRGARQWYESEAYQAISSLRSENSDSHVLLVEGVGADHRSTDITGHLARGGR
;
A
#
# COMPACT_ATOMS: atom_id res chain seq x y z
N MET A 1 -16.12 33.62 4.10
CA MET A 1 -14.66 33.37 3.98
C MET A 1 -14.34 32.28 4.99
N THR A 2 -14.39 31.03 4.54
CA THR A 2 -14.16 29.87 5.40
C THR A 2 -12.71 29.48 5.26
N THR A 3 -11.98 29.61 6.35
CA THR A 3 -10.56 29.27 6.47
C THR A 3 -10.41 27.77 6.25
N HIS A 4 -9.79 27.37 5.14
CA HIS A 4 -9.29 26.01 4.98
C HIS A 4 -8.07 25.87 5.90
N GLN A 5 -8.28 25.21 7.04
CA GLN A 5 -7.21 24.69 7.86
C GLN A 5 -6.48 23.63 7.01
N THR A 6 -5.33 23.97 6.49
CA THR A 6 -4.43 23.04 5.81
C THR A 6 -4.10 21.91 6.77
N SER A 7 -4.57 20.71 6.46
CA SER A 7 -4.19 19.48 7.16
C SER A 7 -2.68 19.41 7.27
N SER A 8 -2.23 19.10 8.48
CA SER A 8 -0.85 18.90 8.88
C SER A 8 -0.07 18.13 7.82
N ASP A 9 0.84 18.84 7.19
CA ASP A 9 1.90 18.37 6.30
C ASP A 9 2.74 17.34 7.10
N THR A 10 2.40 16.06 6.98
CA THR A 10 3.21 14.95 7.49
C THR A 10 4.53 15.00 6.74
N ARG A 11 5.48 15.80 7.26
CA ARG A 11 6.82 15.92 6.69
C ARG A 11 7.47 14.54 6.73
N PHE A 12 7.69 13.98 5.55
CA PHE A 12 8.48 12.79 5.33
C PHE A 12 9.92 13.04 5.78
N ASP A 13 10.31 12.37 6.86
CA ASP A 13 11.62 12.35 7.50
C ASP A 13 12.61 11.40 6.80
N GLY A 14 12.27 10.95 5.59
CA GLY A 14 13.18 10.26 4.67
C GLY A 14 12.96 8.75 4.55
N PHE A 15 12.08 8.15 5.36
CA PHE A 15 11.78 6.71 5.32
C PHE A 15 10.37 6.40 5.83
N TRP A 16 9.78 5.31 5.35
CA TRP A 16 8.50 4.78 5.83
C TRP A 16 8.72 3.50 6.63
N GLY A 17 7.92 3.27 7.66
CA GLY A 17 8.02 2.09 8.50
C GLY A 17 7.51 0.83 7.81
N SER A 18 6.42 0.91 7.06
CA SER A 18 5.85 -0.25 6.35
C SER A 18 5.05 0.14 5.11
N TYR A 19 4.74 -0.86 4.29
CA TYR A 19 4.04 -0.71 3.03
C TYR A 19 2.98 -1.79 2.83
N ALA A 20 1.88 -1.41 2.16
CA ALA A 20 1.00 -2.36 1.49
C ALA A 20 1.20 -2.23 -0.02
N LEU A 21 1.60 -3.34 -0.66
CA LEU A 21 1.78 -3.45 -2.10
C LEU A 21 0.67 -4.33 -2.67
N GLY A 22 -0.16 -3.74 -3.52
CA GLY A 22 -1.14 -4.45 -4.35
C GLY A 22 -0.64 -4.55 -5.79
N ILE A 23 -0.80 -5.73 -6.40
CA ILE A 23 -0.69 -5.93 -7.85
C ILE A 23 -2.05 -6.43 -8.29
N LEU A 24 -2.78 -5.62 -9.04
CA LEU A 24 -4.17 -5.88 -9.43
C LEU A 24 -4.23 -6.47 -10.84
N ASP A 25 -4.29 -7.80 -10.94
CA ASP A 25 -4.63 -8.51 -12.17
C ASP A 25 -6.16 -8.59 -12.34
N ASP A 26 -6.62 -8.64 -13.60
CA ASP A 26 -8.05 -8.74 -13.96
C ASP A 26 -9.00 -7.85 -13.14
N LEU A 27 -8.68 -6.55 -12.98
CA LEU A 27 -9.55 -5.62 -12.25
C LEU A 27 -10.85 -5.38 -13.04
N ARG A 28 -11.94 -5.93 -12.53
CA ARG A 28 -13.29 -5.78 -13.08
C ARG A 28 -13.94 -4.54 -12.51
N PHE A 29 -13.79 -3.42 -13.22
CA PHE A 29 -14.36 -2.15 -12.78
C PHE A 29 -15.89 -2.17 -12.78
N GLY A 30 -16.50 -1.69 -11.70
CA GLY A 30 -17.95 -1.70 -11.49
C GLY A 30 -18.35 -1.01 -10.19
N PRO A 31 -19.65 -1.01 -9.83
CA PRO A 31 -20.16 -0.30 -8.67
C PRO A 31 -19.44 -0.65 -7.35
N GLN A 32 -19.07 -1.91 -7.16
CA GLN A 32 -18.35 -2.38 -5.96
C GLN A 32 -16.95 -1.79 -5.87
N ILE A 33 -16.24 -1.70 -7.00
CA ILE A 33 -14.91 -1.05 -7.05
C ILE A 33 -15.04 0.45 -6.80
N VAL A 34 -16.07 1.10 -7.33
CA VAL A 34 -16.34 2.52 -7.05
C VAL A 34 -16.56 2.73 -5.55
N GLU A 35 -17.43 1.93 -4.92
CA GLU A 35 -17.67 2.01 -3.48
C GLU A 35 -16.39 1.76 -2.66
N TYR A 36 -15.57 0.79 -3.07
CA TYR A 36 -14.28 0.54 -2.43
C TYR A 36 -13.37 1.77 -2.49
N LEU A 37 -13.26 2.42 -3.65
CA LEU A 37 -12.42 3.60 -3.86
C LEU A 37 -12.92 4.81 -3.06
N GLU A 38 -14.24 4.95 -2.89
CA GLU A 38 -14.84 6.02 -2.08
C GLU A 38 -14.58 5.83 -0.57
N ARG A 39 -14.35 4.59 -0.11
CA ARG A 39 -14.25 4.26 1.32
C ARG A 39 -12.82 4.01 1.81
N ILE A 40 -11.92 3.58 0.93
CA ILE A 40 -10.57 3.15 1.35
C ILE A 40 -9.77 4.25 2.04
N GLU A 41 -9.87 5.49 1.60
CA GLU A 41 -9.08 6.60 2.16
C GLU A 41 -9.39 6.81 3.65
N ASP A 42 -10.66 6.72 4.05
CA ASP A 42 -11.06 6.82 5.46
C ASP A 42 -10.52 5.69 6.32
N THR A 43 -10.31 4.50 5.75
CA THR A 43 -9.70 3.38 6.48
C THR A 43 -8.21 3.59 6.74
N LEU A 44 -7.54 4.39 5.91
CA LEU A 44 -6.10 4.65 6.00
C LEU A 44 -5.75 5.74 7.01
N HIS A 45 -6.62 6.75 7.14
CA HIS A 45 -6.40 7.91 8.01
C HIS A 45 -5.95 7.57 9.44
N PRO A 46 -6.57 6.60 10.16
CA PRO A 46 -6.17 6.27 11.53
C PRO A 46 -4.74 5.72 11.65
N PHE A 47 -4.18 5.18 10.57
CA PHE A 47 -2.85 4.55 10.54
C PHE A 47 -1.80 5.44 9.85
N GLY A 48 -2.19 6.65 9.42
CA GLY A 48 -1.32 7.55 8.65
C GLY A 48 -0.95 6.99 7.29
N GLY A 49 -1.80 6.15 6.69
CA GLY A 49 -1.55 5.55 5.39
C GLY A 49 -1.63 6.57 4.24
N VAL A 50 -0.67 6.52 3.32
CA VAL A 50 -0.56 7.44 2.17
C VAL A 50 -0.33 6.65 0.89
N PHE A 51 -1.11 6.92 -0.16
CA PHE A 51 -0.84 6.38 -1.49
C PHE A 51 0.43 6.99 -2.10
N LEU A 52 1.37 6.15 -2.51
CA LEU A 52 2.56 6.53 -3.28
C LEU A 52 2.43 6.16 -4.77
N ILE A 53 1.73 5.05 -5.07
CA ILE A 53 1.41 4.62 -6.44
C ILE A 53 -0.06 4.22 -6.45
N HIS A 54 -0.87 4.87 -7.30
CA HIS A 54 -2.28 4.53 -7.50
C HIS A 54 -2.80 5.11 -8.82
N GLY A 55 -2.99 4.25 -9.84
CA GLY A 55 -3.64 4.63 -11.11
C GLY A 55 -2.82 5.48 -12.10
N ALA A 56 -1.61 5.91 -11.72
CA ALA A 56 -0.71 6.62 -12.64
C ALA A 56 -0.16 5.67 -13.75
N PRO A 57 0.20 6.20 -14.94
CA PRO A 57 0.83 5.40 -15.97
C PRO A 57 2.12 4.74 -15.48
N TRP A 58 2.34 3.49 -15.89
CA TRP A 58 3.52 2.70 -15.53
C TRP A 58 3.97 1.88 -16.74
N GLN A 59 5.22 1.43 -16.71
CA GLN A 59 5.82 0.63 -17.77
C GLN A 59 6.51 -0.59 -17.17
N GLN A 60 6.20 -1.75 -17.72
CA GLN A 60 6.97 -2.95 -17.46
C GLN A 60 8.25 -2.95 -18.31
N VAL A 61 9.39 -3.12 -17.67
CA VAL A 61 10.70 -3.15 -18.34
C VAL A 61 11.20 -4.57 -18.54
N GLU A 62 10.95 -5.47 -17.57
CA GLU A 62 11.40 -6.87 -17.58
C GLU A 62 10.35 -7.81 -16.94
N GLY A 63 10.48 -9.12 -17.16
CA GLY A 63 9.64 -10.16 -16.54
C GLY A 63 8.36 -10.52 -17.30
N GLN A 64 7.51 -11.33 -16.67
CA GLN A 64 6.18 -11.68 -17.18
C GLN A 64 5.18 -10.57 -16.89
N PRO A 65 4.18 -10.33 -17.77
CA PRO A 65 3.16 -9.31 -17.56
C PRO A 65 2.52 -9.39 -16.18
N ILE A 66 2.38 -8.26 -15.51
CA ILE A 66 1.67 -8.12 -14.24
C ILE A 66 0.54 -7.08 -14.33
N GLY A 67 -0.33 -7.11 -13.34
CA GLY A 67 -1.40 -6.14 -13.16
C GLY A 67 -0.95 -4.77 -12.65
N ALA A 68 -1.92 -3.88 -12.44
CA ALA A 68 -1.64 -2.51 -12.03
C ALA A 68 -1.08 -2.45 -10.61
N PRO A 69 0.07 -1.77 -10.38
CA PRO A 69 0.64 -1.64 -9.04
C PRO A 69 -0.09 -0.58 -8.22
N VAL A 70 -0.27 -0.87 -6.94
CA VAL A 70 -0.75 0.05 -5.90
C VAL A 70 0.22 -0.02 -4.73
N LEU A 71 0.73 1.12 -4.29
CA LEU A 71 1.65 1.20 -3.15
C LEU A 71 1.11 2.21 -2.14
N ILE A 72 0.92 1.75 -0.91
CA ILE A 72 0.52 2.55 0.23
C ILE A 72 1.64 2.48 1.26
N ALA A 73 2.06 3.61 1.80
CA ALA A 73 3.09 3.70 2.82
C ALA A 73 2.51 4.14 4.17
N PHE A 74 3.12 3.65 5.25
CA PHE A 74 2.73 3.93 6.62
C PHE A 74 3.95 4.33 7.43
N PRO A 75 3.85 5.33 8.33
CA PRO A 75 4.97 5.75 9.16
C PRO A 75 5.37 4.66 10.19
N ASP A 76 4.41 3.92 10.73
CA ASP A 76 4.66 2.82 11.68
C ASP A 76 5.14 1.55 10.95
N PRO A 77 6.23 0.89 11.40
CA PRO A 77 6.64 -0.45 10.96
C PRO A 77 5.55 -1.54 10.98
N ARG A 78 4.51 -1.36 11.79
CA ARG A 78 3.35 -2.26 11.84
C ARG A 78 2.09 -1.66 11.21
N GLY A 79 2.15 -0.43 10.70
CA GLY A 79 0.99 0.31 10.20
C GLY A 79 0.24 -0.42 9.09
N ALA A 80 0.96 -0.96 8.09
CA ALA A 80 0.34 -1.71 7.00
C ALA A 80 -0.45 -2.94 7.50
N ARG A 81 0.08 -3.65 8.49
CA ARG A 81 -0.58 -4.80 9.11
C ARG A 81 -1.80 -4.37 9.93
N GLN A 82 -1.64 -3.37 10.78
CA GLN A 82 -2.74 -2.88 11.62
C GLN A 82 -3.90 -2.34 10.77
N TRP A 83 -3.59 -1.62 9.69
CA TRP A 83 -4.59 -1.17 8.71
C TRP A 83 -5.29 -2.34 8.05
N TYR A 84 -4.53 -3.30 7.50
CA TYR A 84 -5.11 -4.44 6.80
C TYR A 84 -5.98 -5.30 7.72
N GLU A 85 -5.59 -5.49 8.97
CA GLU A 85 -6.33 -6.27 9.97
C GLU A 85 -7.47 -5.46 10.64
N SER A 86 -7.61 -4.17 10.34
CA SER A 86 -8.63 -3.32 10.94
C SER A 86 -10.05 -3.69 10.50
N GLU A 87 -11.01 -3.56 11.42
CA GLU A 87 -12.43 -3.81 11.13
C GLU A 87 -12.93 -2.94 9.97
N ALA A 88 -12.53 -1.66 9.94
CA ALA A 88 -12.94 -0.71 8.90
C ALA A 88 -12.48 -1.13 7.50
N TYR A 89 -11.22 -1.57 7.35
CA TYR A 89 -10.72 -2.05 6.06
C TYR A 89 -11.29 -3.43 5.71
N GLN A 90 -11.36 -4.35 6.67
CA GLN A 90 -11.93 -5.68 6.44
C GLN A 90 -13.38 -5.60 5.95
N ALA A 91 -14.16 -4.63 6.44
CA ALA A 91 -15.53 -4.37 6.01
C ALA A 91 -15.67 -3.93 4.53
N ILE A 92 -14.58 -3.52 3.86
CA ILE A 92 -14.59 -3.13 2.43
C ILE A 92 -13.71 -4.02 1.55
N SER A 93 -12.88 -4.88 2.15
CA SER A 93 -11.86 -5.61 1.40
C SER A 93 -12.42 -6.53 0.31
N SER A 94 -13.59 -7.15 0.55
CA SER A 94 -14.28 -8.04 -0.39
C SER A 94 -14.74 -7.32 -1.65
N LEU A 95 -15.12 -6.05 -1.56
CA LEU A 95 -15.50 -5.22 -2.71
C LEU A 95 -14.41 -5.24 -3.79
N ARG A 96 -13.15 -5.23 -3.38
CA ARG A 96 -11.99 -5.35 -4.27
C ARG A 96 -11.64 -6.81 -4.57
N SER A 97 -11.50 -7.67 -3.55
CA SER A 97 -10.97 -9.02 -3.76
C SER A 97 -11.89 -9.95 -4.56
N GLU A 98 -13.20 -9.68 -4.58
CA GLU A 98 -14.15 -10.42 -5.42
C GLU A 98 -14.18 -9.89 -6.88
N ASN A 99 -13.60 -8.72 -7.13
CA ASN A 99 -13.60 -8.02 -8.41
C ASN A 99 -12.20 -7.83 -9.00
N SER A 100 -11.20 -8.54 -8.49
CA SER A 100 -9.84 -8.57 -9.03
C SER A 100 -9.11 -9.83 -8.59
N ASP A 101 -8.24 -10.35 -9.45
CA ASP A 101 -7.26 -11.36 -9.08
C ASP A 101 -6.00 -10.60 -8.65
N SER A 102 -5.67 -10.58 -7.36
CA SER A 102 -4.60 -9.66 -6.91
C SER A 102 -3.67 -10.28 -5.92
N HIS A 103 -2.42 -9.86 -6.02
CA HIS A 103 -1.41 -10.09 -5.00
C HIS A 103 -1.40 -8.91 -4.05
N VAL A 104 -1.54 -9.17 -2.75
CA VAL A 104 -1.40 -8.15 -1.71
C VAL A 104 -0.31 -8.59 -0.75
N LEU A 105 0.71 -7.74 -0.59
CA LEU A 105 1.84 -7.95 0.29
C LEU A 105 1.88 -6.85 1.34
N LEU A 106 2.16 -7.23 2.57
CA LEU A 106 2.46 -6.32 3.67
C LEU A 106 3.95 -6.43 3.95
N VAL A 107 4.66 -5.33 3.76
CA VAL A 107 6.13 -5.31 3.70
C VAL A 107 6.66 -4.33 4.73
N GLU A 108 7.65 -4.75 5.52
CA GLU A 108 8.38 -3.85 6.41
C GLU A 108 9.31 -2.96 5.58
N GLY A 109 9.37 -1.67 5.96
CA GLY A 109 10.32 -0.72 5.40
C GLY A 109 11.71 -0.91 5.98
N VAL A 110 12.68 -0.29 5.32
CA VAL A 110 14.09 -0.29 5.74
C VAL A 110 14.49 1.11 6.20
N GLY A 111 15.49 1.18 7.08
CA GLY A 111 16.06 2.45 7.52
C GLY A 111 16.84 3.17 6.42
N ALA A 112 17.08 4.47 6.61
CA ALA A 112 17.79 5.33 5.65
C ALA A 112 19.25 4.91 5.40
N ASP A 113 19.85 4.14 6.32
CA ASP A 113 21.20 3.60 6.23
C ASP A 113 21.25 2.20 5.60
N HIS A 114 20.11 1.65 5.16
CA HIS A 114 20.06 0.32 4.53
C HIS A 114 20.90 0.24 3.26
N ARG A 115 21.65 -0.85 3.15
CA ARG A 115 22.48 -1.16 2.00
C ARG A 115 22.05 -2.48 1.38
N SER A 116 22.20 -2.57 0.07
CA SER A 116 21.92 -3.82 -0.66
C SER A 116 22.75 -5.01 -0.17
N THR A 117 23.89 -4.81 0.49
CA THR A 117 24.69 -5.90 1.09
C THR A 117 24.08 -6.48 2.36
N ASP A 118 23.16 -5.76 3.01
CA ASP A 118 22.56 -6.21 4.27
C ASP A 118 21.68 -7.45 4.07
N ILE A 119 21.14 -7.63 2.85
CA ILE A 119 20.34 -8.81 2.52
C ILE A 119 21.18 -10.08 2.36
N THR A 120 22.49 -9.98 2.09
CA THR A 120 23.34 -11.17 1.86
C THR A 120 23.32 -12.09 3.07
N GLY A 121 23.34 -11.51 4.28
CA GLY A 121 23.20 -12.27 5.52
C GLY A 121 21.81 -12.85 5.73
N HIS A 122 20.74 -12.24 5.19
CA HIS A 122 19.38 -12.77 5.24
C HIS A 122 19.19 -13.95 4.28
N LEU A 123 19.64 -13.80 3.03
CA LEU A 123 19.54 -14.82 1.99
C LEU A 123 20.36 -16.07 2.31
N ALA A 124 21.57 -15.90 2.87
CA ALA A 124 22.44 -17.01 3.25
C ALA A 124 21.88 -17.89 4.37
N ARG A 125 20.93 -17.37 5.17
CA ARG A 125 20.29 -18.09 6.29
C ARG A 125 19.03 -18.85 5.90
N GLY A 126 18.73 -18.95 4.60
CA GLY A 126 17.55 -19.63 4.08
C GLY A 126 16.33 -18.72 4.15
N GLY A 127 16.21 -17.82 3.17
CA GLY A 127 15.00 -17.05 2.96
C GLY A 127 13.80 -17.99 2.73
N ARG A 128 12.67 -17.65 3.33
CA ARG A 128 11.37 -18.22 2.95
C ARG A 128 10.97 -17.72 1.57
#